data_AF-A0A256BK90-F1
#
_entry.id   AF-A0A256BK90-F1
#
_cell.length_a   1.000
_cell.length_b   1.000
_cell.length_c   1.000
_cell.angle_alpha   90.00
_cell.angle_beta   90.00
_cell.angle_gamma   90.00
#
_symmetry.space_group_name_H-M   'P 1'
#
loop_
_entity.id
_entity.type
_entity.pdbx_description
1 polymer ?
#
loop_
_entity_poly.entity_id
_entity_poly.type
_entity_poly.pdbx_seq_one_letter_code
_entity_poly.pdbx_strand_id
1 'polypeptide(L)'
;MNTTQEDEEKYKIQLLKFYQEENLQDHYKEAECKWYIVKLFQDLEAQKKNDEPRQKGLGKFEKKYLCLLLAGIKQQEISNLNIYSTKSLGSEPSRKIYPLIGNLTGKKINSSEDILISLVDKGYRKSCGLYRKVTNEKQALIIVKCEAEISEASLTHLEMQFKNVIEVDTLFLNHITKGCMKTYWQGSQADCAKIEALYNLGLLSERLGVPVLEVRVIPIEERNILTQWLENIFNQGWQVVEELLNPQQLIPTTWSDQIKRAKLITDLTQQIVLVITIRERETSPQFNIGIEVYPKDQQALPKDLTLQMLTDEENISLQAIALENAPYIECRFNCDYEDKFIIKLIESGIEVREYFTI
;
A
#
# COMPACT_ATOMS: atom_id res chain seq x y z
N MET A 1 10.73 36.14 -8.37
CA MET A 1 10.65 34.68 -8.62
C MET A 1 9.23 34.13 -8.38
N ASN A 2 8.16 34.92 -8.66
CA ASN A 2 6.76 34.45 -8.49
C ASN A 2 6.14 33.87 -9.77
N THR A 3 6.82 33.99 -10.91
CA THR A 3 6.31 33.61 -12.22
C THR A 3 6.14 32.09 -12.42
N THR A 4 6.85 31.26 -11.66
CA THR A 4 6.83 29.81 -11.84
C THR A 4 5.57 29.12 -11.31
N GLN A 5 4.97 29.61 -10.23
CA GLN A 5 3.80 28.97 -9.64
C GLN A 5 2.50 29.25 -10.43
N GLU A 6 2.36 30.47 -10.95
CA GLU A 6 1.21 30.85 -11.79
C GLU A 6 1.22 30.12 -13.14
N ASP A 7 2.40 29.97 -13.75
CA ASP A 7 2.56 29.22 -15.01
C ASP A 7 2.27 27.72 -14.81
N GLU A 8 2.69 27.15 -13.67
CA GLU A 8 2.40 25.76 -13.30
C GLU A 8 0.89 25.53 -13.10
N GLU A 9 0.21 26.40 -12.36
CA GLU A 9 -1.24 26.29 -12.13
C GLU A 9 -2.04 26.47 -13.44
N LYS A 10 -1.62 27.41 -14.29
CA LYS A 10 -2.23 27.59 -15.61
C LYS A 10 -2.06 26.36 -16.49
N TYR A 11 -0.90 25.70 -16.44
CA TYR A 11 -0.65 24.46 -17.18
C TYR A 11 -1.48 23.30 -16.62
N LYS A 12 -1.60 23.21 -15.30
CA LYS A 12 -2.46 22.23 -14.62
C LYS A 12 -3.92 22.36 -15.05
N ILE A 13 -4.45 23.58 -15.12
CA ILE A 13 -5.82 23.83 -15.61
C ILE A 13 -5.98 23.38 -17.06
N GLN A 14 -4.98 23.61 -17.91
CA GLN A 14 -5.00 23.14 -19.31
C GLN A 14 -5.02 21.61 -19.42
N LEU A 15 -4.20 20.92 -18.61
CA LEU A 15 -4.21 19.46 -18.57
C LEU A 15 -5.56 18.94 -18.08
N LEU A 16 -6.10 19.49 -16.99
CA LEU A 16 -7.39 19.06 -16.46
C LEU A 16 -8.51 19.20 -17.50
N LYS A 17 -8.55 20.34 -18.20
CA LYS A 17 -9.51 20.55 -19.29
C LYS A 17 -9.34 19.53 -20.43
N PHE A 18 -8.10 19.26 -20.85
CA PHE A 18 -7.80 18.23 -21.84
C PHE A 18 -8.32 16.86 -21.39
N TYR A 19 -8.04 16.44 -20.15
CA TYR A 19 -8.49 15.13 -19.67
C TYR A 19 -10.00 15.04 -19.44
N GLN A 20 -10.68 16.15 -19.14
CA GLN A 20 -12.14 16.21 -19.13
C GLN A 20 -12.72 16.02 -20.53
N GLU A 21 -12.19 16.72 -21.54
CA GLU A 21 -12.64 16.58 -22.94
C GLU A 21 -12.41 15.16 -23.50
N GLU A 22 -11.44 14.44 -22.95
CA GLU A 22 -11.12 13.07 -23.36
C GLU A 22 -11.74 11.98 -22.48
N ASN A 23 -12.61 12.33 -21.52
CA ASN A 23 -13.23 11.42 -20.54
C ASN A 23 -12.20 10.60 -19.72
N LEU A 24 -11.11 11.24 -19.32
CA LEU A 24 -9.99 10.64 -18.58
C LEU A 24 -9.68 11.38 -17.28
N GLN A 25 -10.59 12.23 -16.79
CA GLN A 25 -10.38 13.06 -15.59
C GLN A 25 -10.07 12.22 -14.34
N ASP A 26 -10.66 11.04 -14.18
CA ASP A 26 -10.46 10.21 -12.99
C ASP A 26 -9.08 9.54 -13.02
N HIS A 27 -8.66 9.05 -14.18
CA HIS A 27 -7.29 8.56 -14.38
C HIS A 27 -6.25 9.67 -14.20
N TYR A 28 -6.56 10.90 -14.62
CA TYR A 28 -5.66 12.03 -14.39
C TYR A 28 -5.52 12.34 -12.90
N LYS A 29 -6.60 12.35 -12.13
CA LYS A 29 -6.54 12.53 -10.67
C LYS A 29 -5.74 11.43 -10.00
N GLU A 30 -5.92 10.19 -10.43
CA GLU A 30 -5.18 9.03 -9.91
C GLU A 30 -3.68 9.12 -10.25
N ALA A 31 -3.33 9.53 -11.47
CA ALA A 31 -1.93 9.78 -11.81
C ALA A 31 -1.37 11.00 -11.04
N GLU A 32 -2.15 12.07 -10.89
CA GLU A 32 -1.73 13.26 -10.14
C GLU A 32 -1.50 12.95 -8.66
N CYS A 33 -2.25 12.03 -8.04
CA CYS A 33 -2.06 11.72 -6.62
C CYS A 33 -0.70 11.05 -6.36
N LYS A 34 -0.20 10.24 -7.30
CA LYS A 34 1.05 9.48 -7.20
C LYS A 34 2.27 10.16 -7.84
N TRP A 35 2.06 11.10 -8.77
CA TRP A 35 3.14 11.64 -9.60
C TRP A 35 3.12 13.16 -9.67
N TYR A 36 4.29 13.78 -9.83
CA TYR A 36 4.42 15.19 -10.21
C TYR A 36 4.09 15.37 -11.70
N ILE A 37 2.87 15.03 -12.10
CA ILE A 37 2.45 14.88 -13.51
C ILE A 37 2.61 16.18 -14.31
N VAL A 38 2.32 17.33 -13.70
CA VAL A 38 2.49 18.65 -14.32
C VAL A 38 3.95 18.90 -14.68
N LYS A 39 4.85 18.79 -13.69
CA LYS A 39 6.29 18.94 -13.88
C LYS A 39 6.83 17.94 -14.91
N LEU A 40 6.44 16.67 -14.81
CA LEU A 40 6.84 15.63 -15.76
C LEU A 40 6.47 16.02 -17.20
N PHE A 41 5.24 16.49 -17.42
CA PHE A 41 4.77 16.82 -18.75
C PHE A 41 5.47 18.06 -19.32
N GLN A 42 5.75 19.06 -18.49
CA GLN A 42 6.54 20.23 -18.87
C GLN A 42 7.97 19.83 -19.26
N ASP A 43 8.62 18.99 -18.46
CA ASP A 43 9.98 18.51 -18.72
C ASP A 43 10.04 17.68 -20.02
N LEU A 44 9.05 16.82 -20.26
CA LEU A 44 8.92 16.06 -21.49
C LEU A 44 8.65 16.96 -22.71
N GLU A 45 7.81 17.98 -22.59
CA GLU A 45 7.57 18.96 -23.66
C GLU A 45 8.84 19.77 -23.97
N ALA A 46 9.60 20.16 -22.95
CA ALA A 46 10.89 20.83 -23.10
C ALA A 46 11.92 19.92 -23.79
N GLN A 47 12.05 18.67 -23.34
CA GLN A 47 12.94 17.69 -23.96
C GLN A 47 12.58 17.45 -25.43
N LYS A 48 11.30 17.29 -25.74
CA LYS A 48 10.82 17.07 -27.11
C LYS A 48 11.08 18.28 -28.02
N LYS A 49 10.99 19.50 -27.48
CA LYS A 49 11.30 20.73 -28.21
C LYS A 49 12.81 20.88 -28.46
N ASN A 50 13.65 20.39 -27.55
CA ASN A 50 15.11 20.36 -27.76
C ASN A 50 15.48 19.38 -28.88
N ASP A 51 14.86 18.20 -28.89
CA ASP A 51 15.10 17.17 -29.91
C ASP A 51 14.51 17.57 -31.27
N GLU A 52 13.33 18.20 -31.27
CA GLU A 52 12.60 18.60 -32.47
C GLU A 52 11.98 20.02 -32.36
N PRO A 53 12.75 21.10 -32.63
CA PRO A 53 12.33 22.49 -32.37
C PRO A 53 11.05 22.95 -33.06
N ARG A 54 10.61 22.23 -34.11
CA ARG A 54 9.40 22.56 -34.89
C ARG A 54 8.12 21.94 -34.31
N GLN A 55 8.21 21.03 -33.35
CA GLN A 55 7.04 20.38 -32.76
C GLN A 55 6.39 21.23 -31.66
N LYS A 56 5.06 21.16 -31.56
CA LYS A 56 4.23 21.92 -30.60
C LYS A 56 4.11 21.29 -29.20
N GLY A 57 5.05 20.42 -28.82
CA GLY A 57 5.03 19.70 -27.53
C GLY A 57 4.49 18.26 -27.62
N LEU A 58 3.95 17.75 -26.51
CA LEU A 58 3.43 16.39 -26.40
C LEU A 58 2.12 16.28 -27.18
N GLY A 59 2.03 15.27 -28.04
CA GLY A 59 0.79 14.98 -28.75
C GLY A 59 -0.28 14.38 -27.84
N LYS A 60 -1.51 14.31 -28.37
CA LYS A 60 -2.67 13.70 -27.69
C LYS A 60 -2.39 12.24 -27.31
N PHE A 61 -1.64 11.51 -28.14
CA PHE A 61 -1.27 10.13 -27.87
C PHE A 61 -0.43 10.02 -26.60
N GLU A 62 0.68 10.76 -26.56
CA GLU A 62 1.66 10.74 -25.48
C GLU A 62 1.01 11.11 -24.14
N LYS A 63 0.22 12.20 -24.10
CA LYS A 63 -0.46 12.66 -22.89
C LYS A 63 -1.39 11.61 -22.31
N LYS A 64 -2.23 10.99 -23.14
CA LYS A 64 -3.19 9.97 -22.70
C LYS A 64 -2.50 8.68 -22.25
N TYR A 65 -1.56 8.18 -23.05
CA TYR A 65 -0.86 6.93 -22.72
C TYR A 65 -0.09 7.06 -21.41
N LEU A 66 0.68 8.15 -21.23
CA LEU A 66 1.40 8.39 -19.98
C LEU A 66 0.45 8.53 -18.80
N CYS A 67 -0.65 9.28 -18.94
CA CYS A 67 -1.63 9.42 -17.86
C CYS A 67 -2.21 8.06 -17.42
N LEU A 68 -2.62 7.22 -18.37
CA LEU A 68 -3.17 5.90 -18.07
C LEU A 68 -2.13 4.98 -17.42
N LEU A 69 -0.90 4.99 -17.95
CA LEU A 69 0.20 4.19 -17.40
C LEU A 69 0.54 4.64 -15.97
N LEU A 70 0.62 5.96 -15.72
CA LEU A 70 0.91 6.53 -14.40
C LEU A 70 -0.24 6.31 -13.40
N ALA A 71 -1.47 6.16 -13.89
CA ALA A 71 -2.63 5.74 -13.09
C ALA A 71 -2.64 4.23 -12.79
N GLY A 72 -1.66 3.46 -13.28
CA GLY A 72 -1.52 2.02 -13.03
C GLY A 72 -2.29 1.12 -14.00
N ILE A 73 -2.86 1.68 -15.08
CA ILE A 73 -3.59 0.89 -16.08
C ILE A 73 -2.59 0.15 -16.97
N LYS A 74 -2.72 -1.18 -17.07
CA LYS A 74 -1.82 -2.00 -17.88
C LYS A 74 -2.05 -1.77 -19.37
N GLN A 75 -1.01 -1.91 -20.19
CA GLN A 75 -1.12 -1.70 -21.65
C GLN A 75 -2.24 -2.53 -22.32
N GLN A 76 -2.50 -3.75 -21.84
CA GLN A 76 -3.59 -4.60 -22.33
C GLN A 76 -4.98 -4.06 -21.95
N GLU A 77 -5.10 -3.41 -20.80
CA GLU A 77 -6.35 -2.78 -20.34
C GLU A 77 -6.59 -1.46 -21.10
N ILE A 78 -5.53 -0.73 -21.45
CA ILE A 78 -5.63 0.49 -22.28
C ILE A 78 -6.30 0.19 -23.63
N SER A 79 -6.05 -0.98 -24.24
CA SER A 79 -6.76 -1.36 -25.47
C SER A 79 -8.26 -1.56 -25.25
N ASN A 80 -8.67 -2.02 -24.08
CA ASN A 80 -10.08 -2.29 -23.77
C ASN A 80 -10.88 -1.01 -23.53
N LEU A 81 -10.21 0.09 -23.18
CA LEU A 81 -10.84 1.41 -23.05
C LEU A 81 -11.28 2.00 -24.41
N ASN A 82 -11.04 1.30 -25.54
CA ASN A 82 -11.32 1.76 -26.90
C ASN A 82 -10.68 3.12 -27.26
N ILE A 83 -9.64 3.52 -26.52
CA ILE A 83 -8.93 4.78 -26.76
C ILE A 83 -7.95 4.61 -27.93
N TYR A 84 -7.35 3.42 -28.06
CA TYR A 84 -6.38 3.09 -29.10
C TYR A 84 -6.56 1.68 -29.63
N SER A 85 -6.24 1.49 -30.91
CA SER A 85 -6.10 0.15 -31.48
C SER A 85 -4.94 -0.60 -30.82
N THR A 86 -5.03 -1.93 -30.71
CA THR A 86 -3.94 -2.80 -30.26
C THR A 86 -2.66 -2.58 -31.07
N LYS A 87 -2.80 -2.34 -32.38
CA LYS A 87 -1.68 -2.02 -33.29
C LYS A 87 -0.97 -0.71 -32.92
N SER A 88 -1.73 0.33 -32.59
CA SER A 88 -1.18 1.60 -32.12
C SER A 88 -0.45 1.42 -30.79
N LEU A 89 -1.04 0.68 -29.84
CA LEU A 89 -0.40 0.42 -28.54
C LEU A 89 0.87 -0.40 -28.66
N GLY A 90 0.98 -1.32 -29.63
CA GLY A 90 2.19 -2.13 -29.80
C GLY A 90 3.40 -1.36 -30.36
N SER A 91 3.19 -0.27 -31.09
CA SER A 91 4.26 0.39 -31.86
C SER A 91 4.46 1.87 -31.56
N GLU A 92 3.41 2.59 -31.14
CA GLU A 92 3.53 4.02 -30.85
C GLU A 92 4.30 4.35 -29.57
N PRO A 93 4.13 3.64 -28.44
CA PRO A 93 4.90 3.91 -27.23
C PRO A 93 6.41 3.77 -27.47
N SER A 94 6.84 2.69 -28.12
CA SER A 94 8.25 2.45 -28.43
C SER A 94 8.84 3.48 -29.39
N ARG A 95 8.03 4.01 -30.31
CA ARG A 95 8.49 5.04 -31.26
C ARG A 95 8.50 6.44 -30.68
N LYS A 96 7.52 6.81 -29.85
CA LYS A 96 7.29 8.20 -29.43
C LYS A 96 7.63 8.46 -27.97
N ILE A 97 7.34 7.51 -27.09
CA ILE A 97 7.40 7.72 -25.64
C ILE A 97 8.72 7.19 -25.08
N TYR A 98 9.15 6.00 -25.50
CA TYR A 98 10.34 5.36 -24.94
C TYR A 98 11.62 6.19 -25.20
N PRO A 99 11.86 6.75 -26.40
CA PRO A 99 13.01 7.62 -26.62
C PRO A 99 12.93 8.90 -25.80
N LEU A 100 11.72 9.47 -25.66
CA LEU A 100 11.52 10.72 -24.93
C LEU A 100 11.78 10.56 -23.43
N ILE A 101 11.23 9.51 -22.81
CA ILE A 101 11.51 9.16 -21.42
C ILE A 101 12.98 8.79 -21.26
N GLY A 102 13.55 8.04 -22.22
CA GLY A 102 14.95 7.65 -22.18
C GLY A 102 15.91 8.85 -22.21
N ASN A 103 15.61 9.85 -23.04
CA ASN A 103 16.36 11.10 -23.09
C ASN A 103 16.21 11.90 -21.79
N LEU A 104 14.99 12.00 -21.24
CA LEU A 104 14.74 12.70 -19.98
C LEU A 104 15.46 12.04 -18.79
N THR A 105 15.45 10.72 -18.74
CA THR A 105 15.94 9.92 -17.61
C THR A 105 17.41 9.51 -17.75
N GLY A 106 17.97 9.57 -18.96
CA GLY A 106 19.29 9.03 -19.28
C GLY A 106 19.34 7.49 -19.30
N LYS A 107 18.18 6.81 -19.33
CA LYS A 107 18.07 5.35 -19.30
C LYS A 107 17.52 4.80 -20.61
N LYS A 108 17.89 3.57 -20.96
CA LYS A 108 17.28 2.87 -22.10
C LYS A 108 15.94 2.27 -21.66
N ILE A 109 14.87 2.62 -22.37
CA ILE A 109 13.51 2.13 -22.09
C ILE A 109 13.15 1.05 -23.11
N ASN A 110 12.87 -0.16 -22.63
CA ASN A 110 12.48 -1.31 -23.47
C ASN A 110 11.05 -1.78 -23.20
N SER A 111 10.47 -1.42 -22.06
CA SER A 111 9.09 -1.73 -21.69
C SER A 111 8.37 -0.57 -21.00
N SER A 112 7.07 -0.76 -20.70
CA SER A 112 6.27 0.17 -19.91
C SER A 112 6.71 0.23 -18.44
N GLU A 113 7.21 -0.88 -17.90
CA GLU A 113 7.73 -0.98 -16.54
C GLU A 113 9.03 -0.19 -16.40
N ASP A 114 9.91 -0.24 -17.42
CA ASP A 114 11.13 0.58 -17.48
C ASP A 114 10.82 2.07 -17.39
N ILE A 115 9.69 2.53 -17.96
CA ILE A 115 9.24 3.94 -17.83
C ILE A 115 9.01 4.27 -16.36
N LEU A 116 8.19 3.47 -15.67
CA LEU A 116 7.81 3.75 -14.28
C LEU A 116 9.05 3.77 -13.37
N ILE A 117 9.92 2.76 -13.48
CA ILE A 117 11.18 2.68 -12.72
C ILE A 117 12.05 3.91 -13.00
N SER A 118 12.26 4.25 -14.27
CA SER A 118 13.12 5.37 -14.64
C SER A 118 12.58 6.73 -14.17
N LEU A 119 11.25 6.89 -14.12
CA LEU A 119 10.61 8.10 -13.59
C LEU A 119 10.66 8.17 -12.06
N VAL A 120 10.56 7.04 -11.36
CA VAL A 120 10.79 6.96 -9.90
C VAL A 120 12.21 7.39 -9.58
N ASP A 121 13.21 6.84 -10.27
CA ASP A 121 14.62 7.16 -10.05
C ASP A 121 14.98 8.63 -10.32
N LYS A 122 14.20 9.30 -11.18
CA LYS A 122 14.31 10.74 -11.44
C LYS A 122 13.50 11.62 -10.49
N GLY A 123 12.80 11.03 -9.52
CA GLY A 123 12.01 11.77 -8.52
C GLY A 123 10.73 12.38 -9.08
N TYR A 124 10.16 11.81 -10.16
CA TYR A 124 8.84 12.23 -10.66
C TYR A 124 7.70 11.54 -9.93
N ARG A 125 7.94 10.39 -9.31
CA ARG A 125 6.99 9.84 -8.35
C ARG A 125 7.01 10.76 -7.14
N LYS A 126 5.84 11.23 -6.73
CA LYS A 126 5.72 11.86 -5.42
C LYS A 126 6.19 10.80 -4.45
N SER A 127 7.16 11.12 -3.60
CA SER A 127 7.30 10.35 -2.38
C SER A 127 5.88 10.28 -1.82
N CYS A 128 5.30 9.10 -1.68
CA CYS A 128 4.05 8.94 -0.94
C CYS A 128 4.32 9.23 0.56
N GLY A 129 5.11 10.27 0.87
CA GLY A 129 4.75 11.18 1.93
C GLY A 129 3.38 11.72 1.58
N LEU A 130 2.35 11.03 2.05
CA LEU A 130 1.31 11.73 2.76
C LEU A 130 2.03 12.76 3.66
N TYR A 131 2.17 13.98 3.16
CA TYR A 131 1.94 15.18 3.92
C TYR A 131 0.46 15.17 4.36
N ARG A 132 0.06 14.09 5.04
CA ARG A 132 -0.71 14.24 6.25
C ARG A 132 0.20 15.15 7.09
N LYS A 133 -0.29 16.37 7.36
CA LYS A 133 -0.14 16.89 8.72
C LYS A 133 -0.23 15.66 9.63
N VAL A 134 0.69 15.47 10.57
CA VAL A 134 0.49 14.50 11.64
C VAL A 134 -0.84 14.87 12.32
N THR A 135 -1.92 14.35 11.77
CA THR A 135 -3.24 14.27 12.30
C THR A 135 -3.26 12.86 12.85
N ASN A 136 -3.66 12.74 14.10
CA ASN A 136 -3.85 11.48 14.81
C ASN A 136 -4.98 10.67 14.13
N GLU A 137 -4.79 10.29 12.87
CA GLU A 137 -5.76 9.58 12.05
C GLU A 137 -5.60 8.10 12.33
N LYS A 138 -6.70 7.49 12.78
CA LYS A 138 -6.79 6.05 13.08
C LYS A 138 -7.62 5.38 11.99
N GLN A 139 -7.42 4.08 11.78
CA GLN A 139 -8.28 3.27 10.93
C GLN A 139 -9.24 2.55 11.87
N ALA A 140 -10.52 2.50 11.53
CA ALA A 140 -11.45 1.61 12.18
C ALA A 140 -11.74 0.46 11.21
N LEU A 141 -11.29 -0.73 11.54
CA LEU A 141 -11.76 -1.95 10.90
C LEU A 141 -13.11 -2.33 11.51
N ILE A 142 -14.18 -2.16 10.74
CA ILE A 142 -15.52 -2.53 11.17
C ILE A 142 -15.90 -3.83 10.45
N ILE A 143 -15.98 -4.93 11.19
CA ILE A 143 -16.38 -6.22 10.63
C ILE A 143 -17.88 -6.39 10.85
N VAL A 144 -18.66 -6.08 9.81
CA VAL A 144 -20.10 -6.23 9.81
C VAL A 144 -20.46 -7.56 9.15
N LYS A 145 -20.59 -8.63 9.93
CA LYS A 145 -21.08 -9.88 9.36
C LYS A 145 -22.59 -9.83 9.22
N CYS A 146 -23.05 -9.74 7.99
CA CYS A 146 -24.46 -9.85 7.66
C CYS A 146 -24.85 -11.32 7.50
N GLU A 147 -26.05 -11.67 7.97
CA GLU A 147 -26.56 -13.05 7.93
C GLU A 147 -26.91 -13.54 6.52
N ALA A 148 -27.04 -12.63 5.56
CA ALA A 148 -27.42 -12.93 4.18
C ALA A 148 -26.48 -12.25 3.17
N GLU A 149 -26.47 -12.79 1.95
CA GLU A 149 -25.80 -12.18 0.80
C GLU A 149 -26.46 -10.82 0.51
N ILE A 150 -25.71 -9.73 0.71
CA ILE A 150 -26.19 -8.37 0.51
C ILE A 150 -26.07 -8.02 -0.97
N SER A 151 -27.12 -7.47 -1.57
CA SER A 151 -27.05 -6.95 -2.93
C SER A 151 -26.21 -5.66 -3.00
N GLU A 152 -25.65 -5.35 -4.17
CA GLU A 152 -24.87 -4.13 -4.40
C GLU A 152 -25.65 -2.84 -4.06
N ALA A 153 -26.95 -2.81 -4.33
CA ALA A 153 -27.82 -1.69 -3.95
C ALA A 153 -27.94 -1.51 -2.43
N SER A 154 -28.02 -2.60 -1.68
CA SER A 154 -28.06 -2.58 -0.22
C SER A 154 -26.71 -2.19 0.39
N LEU A 155 -25.59 -2.49 -0.29
CA LEU A 155 -24.26 -2.04 0.12
C LEU A 155 -24.12 -0.51 0.04
N THR A 156 -24.51 0.09 -1.09
CA THR A 156 -24.50 1.56 -1.25
C THR A 156 -25.43 2.24 -0.24
N HIS A 157 -26.59 1.65 0.03
CA HIS A 157 -27.51 2.17 1.04
C HIS A 157 -26.89 2.13 2.44
N LEU A 158 -26.23 1.03 2.77
CA LEU A 158 -25.59 0.83 4.06
C LEU A 158 -24.37 1.74 4.25
N GLU A 159 -23.57 1.98 3.21
CA GLU A 159 -22.50 2.99 3.23
C GLU A 159 -23.06 4.39 3.53
N MET A 160 -24.18 4.75 2.87
CA MET A 160 -24.85 6.03 3.09
C MET A 160 -25.43 6.15 4.50
N GLN A 161 -26.01 5.07 5.04
CA GLN A 161 -26.47 5.02 6.43
C GLN A 161 -25.30 5.18 7.41
N PHE A 162 -24.17 4.50 7.19
CA PHE A 162 -22.98 4.64 8.01
C PHE A 162 -22.50 6.09 8.09
N LYS A 163 -22.38 6.77 6.94
CA LYS A 163 -21.99 8.20 6.89
C LYS A 163 -22.97 9.08 7.66
N ASN A 164 -24.26 8.82 7.53
CA ASN A 164 -25.31 9.53 8.26
C ASN A 164 -25.28 9.27 9.78
N VAL A 165 -25.02 8.02 10.20
CA VAL A 165 -25.04 7.59 11.61
C VAL A 165 -23.88 8.18 12.40
N ILE A 166 -22.73 8.34 11.76
CA ILE A 166 -21.50 8.80 12.40
C ILE A 166 -21.35 10.33 12.27
N GLU A 167 -22.10 10.97 11.35
CA GLU A 167 -22.01 12.40 11.01
C GLU A 167 -20.59 12.79 10.57
N VAL A 168 -19.93 11.93 9.79
CA VAL A 168 -18.52 12.10 9.39
C VAL A 168 -18.36 11.91 7.89
N ASP A 169 -18.01 12.99 7.19
CA ASP A 169 -17.76 13.00 5.75
C ASP A 169 -16.41 12.37 5.36
N THR A 170 -15.52 12.16 6.33
CA THR A 170 -14.14 11.73 6.11
C THR A 170 -13.94 10.22 6.17
N LEU A 171 -15.01 9.43 6.27
CA LEU A 171 -14.91 7.97 6.29
C LEU A 171 -14.93 7.42 4.87
N PHE A 172 -13.89 6.67 4.51
CA PHE A 172 -13.77 5.99 3.23
C PHE A 172 -13.91 4.48 3.44
N LEU A 173 -14.77 3.86 2.64
CA LEU A 173 -14.93 2.40 2.59
C LEU A 173 -13.87 1.82 1.65
N ASN A 174 -12.92 1.03 2.16
CA ASN A 174 -11.83 0.52 1.31
C ASN A 174 -12.15 -0.80 0.60
N HIS A 175 -12.90 -1.72 1.22
CA HIS A 175 -13.10 -3.07 0.69
C HIS A 175 -14.34 -3.76 1.26
N ILE A 176 -14.99 -4.65 0.49
CA ILE A 176 -16.09 -5.55 0.89
C ILE A 176 -15.82 -6.96 0.36
N THR A 177 -16.04 -8.00 1.18
CA THR A 177 -15.91 -9.42 0.79
C THR A 177 -17.29 -10.10 0.68
N LYS A 178 -17.44 -11.05 -0.26
CA LYS A 178 -18.71 -11.77 -0.49
C LYS A 178 -19.04 -12.75 0.66
N GLY A 179 -20.27 -12.70 1.19
CA GLY A 179 -20.76 -13.61 2.25
C GLY A 179 -20.38 -13.22 3.69
N CYS A 180 -19.55 -12.18 3.86
CA CYS A 180 -19.25 -11.53 5.13
C CYS A 180 -18.76 -10.11 4.81
N MET A 181 -19.51 -9.09 5.21
CA MET A 181 -19.16 -7.71 4.90
C MET A 181 -18.11 -7.18 5.90
N LYS A 182 -16.85 -7.52 5.66
CA LYS A 182 -15.75 -6.79 6.30
C LYS A 182 -15.63 -5.43 5.64
N THR A 183 -15.71 -4.35 6.41
CA THR A 183 -15.58 -2.98 5.92
C THR A 183 -14.42 -2.30 6.61
N TYR A 184 -13.52 -1.72 5.82
CA TYR A 184 -12.37 -1.00 6.33
C TYR A 184 -12.67 0.49 6.21
N TRP A 185 -12.57 1.20 7.33
CA TRP A 185 -12.83 2.63 7.39
C TRP A 185 -11.61 3.37 7.92
N GLN A 186 -11.40 4.57 7.40
CA GLN A 186 -10.30 5.43 7.80
C GLN A 186 -10.87 6.79 8.21
N GLY A 187 -10.50 7.29 9.39
CA GLY A 187 -11.02 8.55 9.92
C GLY A 187 -10.14 9.15 11.01
N SER A 188 -10.64 10.18 11.69
CA SER A 188 -9.93 10.70 12.86
C SER A 188 -10.02 9.72 14.04
N GLN A 189 -9.11 9.83 15.01
CA GLN A 189 -9.21 9.09 16.28
C GLN A 189 -10.58 9.30 16.97
N ALA A 190 -11.10 10.53 16.94
CA ALA A 190 -12.38 10.85 17.57
C ALA A 190 -13.53 10.10 16.89
N ASP A 191 -13.51 9.98 15.56
CA ASP A 191 -14.55 9.29 14.81
C ASP A 191 -14.49 7.78 15.02
N CYS A 192 -13.28 7.20 15.03
CA CYS A 192 -13.11 5.79 15.35
C CYS A 192 -13.61 5.47 16.78
N ALA A 193 -13.31 6.33 17.75
CA ALA A 193 -13.77 6.16 19.13
C ALA A 193 -15.30 6.27 19.26
N LYS A 194 -15.95 7.14 18.49
CA LYS A 194 -17.42 7.22 18.44
C LYS A 194 -18.04 5.92 17.91
N ILE A 195 -17.48 5.34 16.86
CA ILE A 195 -17.96 4.08 16.27
C ILE A 195 -17.85 2.94 17.29
N GLU A 196 -16.69 2.83 17.94
CA GLU A 196 -16.45 1.82 18.98
C GLU A 196 -17.42 2.00 20.17
N ALA A 197 -17.66 3.25 20.59
CA ALA A 197 -18.66 3.55 21.62
C ALA A 197 -20.08 3.14 21.20
N LEU A 198 -20.49 3.44 19.97
CA LEU A 198 -21.80 3.03 19.44
C LEU A 198 -21.95 1.50 19.40
N TYR A 199 -20.89 0.78 19.05
CA TYR A 199 -20.87 -0.68 19.04
C TYR A 199 -20.99 -1.25 20.46
N ASN A 200 -20.19 -0.75 21.40
CA ASN A 200 -20.22 -1.19 22.80
C ASN A 200 -21.56 -0.91 23.49
N LEU A 201 -22.30 0.11 23.04
CA LEU A 201 -23.65 0.43 23.51
C LEU A 201 -24.74 -0.38 22.79
N GLY A 202 -24.41 -1.21 21.79
CA GLY A 202 -25.38 -1.95 20.96
C GLY A 202 -26.16 -1.08 19.97
N LEU A 203 -25.92 0.24 19.97
CA LEU A 203 -26.63 1.22 19.13
C LEU A 203 -26.18 1.18 17.68
N LEU A 204 -24.96 0.69 17.41
CA LEU A 204 -24.44 0.65 16.05
C LEU A 204 -25.29 -0.28 15.17
N SER A 205 -25.63 -1.47 15.65
CA SER A 205 -26.50 -2.40 14.93
C SER A 205 -27.91 -1.86 14.71
N GLU A 206 -28.48 -1.19 15.72
CA GLU A 206 -29.80 -0.56 15.63
C GLU A 206 -29.83 0.52 14.55
N ARG A 207 -28.82 1.39 14.55
CA ARG A 207 -28.73 2.53 13.62
C ARG A 207 -28.48 2.11 12.17
N LEU A 208 -27.78 1.00 11.97
CA LEU A 208 -27.46 0.48 10.64
C LEU A 208 -28.54 -0.46 10.08
N GLY A 209 -29.50 -0.85 10.91
CA GLY A 209 -30.51 -1.84 10.55
C GLY A 209 -29.94 -3.22 10.21
N VAL A 210 -28.68 -3.50 10.55
CA VAL A 210 -28.02 -4.79 10.35
C VAL A 210 -27.20 -5.18 11.59
N PRO A 211 -27.09 -6.47 11.92
CA PRO A 211 -26.22 -6.92 13.00
C PRO A 211 -24.75 -6.57 12.71
N VAL A 212 -24.13 -5.80 13.62
CA VAL A 212 -22.68 -5.63 13.66
C VAL A 212 -22.13 -6.64 14.65
N LEU A 213 -21.30 -7.56 14.17
CA LEU A 213 -20.72 -8.58 15.03
C LEU A 213 -19.45 -8.11 15.72
N GLU A 214 -18.64 -7.29 15.06
CA GLU A 214 -17.35 -6.88 15.59
C GLU A 214 -16.91 -5.51 15.05
N VAL A 215 -16.35 -4.69 15.94
CA VAL A 215 -15.68 -3.43 15.60
C VAL A 215 -14.30 -3.44 16.23
N ARG A 216 -13.28 -3.14 15.42
CA ARG A 216 -11.89 -3.00 15.87
C ARG A 216 -11.30 -1.69 15.38
N VAL A 217 -10.88 -0.83 16.30
CA VAL A 217 -10.11 0.36 15.93
C VAL A 217 -8.63 -0.02 15.83
N ILE A 218 -8.05 0.11 14.64
CA ILE A 218 -6.64 -0.16 14.37
C ILE A 218 -5.91 1.19 14.19
N PRO A 219 -4.99 1.56 15.08
CA PRO A 219 -4.20 2.77 14.90
C PRO A 219 -3.41 2.70 13.57
N ILE A 220 -3.54 3.72 12.71
CA ILE A 220 -2.70 3.80 11.49
C ILE A 220 -1.23 4.01 11.87
N GLU A 221 -1.03 4.72 12.97
CA GLU A 221 0.29 5.11 13.49
C GLU A 221 1.10 3.94 14.07
N GLU A 222 0.50 2.75 14.23
CA GLU A 222 1.20 1.56 14.71
C GLU A 222 1.67 0.62 13.60
N ARG A 223 1.43 0.96 12.33
CA ARG A 223 2.03 0.19 11.23
C ARG A 223 3.52 0.45 11.16
N ASN A 224 4.29 -0.62 11.21
CA ASN A 224 5.72 -0.57 10.98
C ASN A 224 5.97 -0.40 9.48
N ILE A 225 6.56 0.73 9.09
CA ILE A 225 6.91 1.01 7.69
C ILE A 225 8.28 0.38 7.44
N LEU A 226 8.30 -0.78 6.79
CA LEU A 226 9.52 -1.57 6.68
C LEU A 226 10.59 -0.92 5.81
N THR A 227 10.21 -0.15 4.79
CA THR A 227 11.19 0.62 4.00
C THR A 227 11.97 1.64 4.83
N GLN A 228 11.41 2.17 5.93
CA GLN A 228 12.14 3.07 6.83
C GLN A 228 13.27 2.37 7.58
N TRP A 229 13.21 1.05 7.72
CA TRP A 229 14.27 0.29 8.39
C TRP A 229 15.57 0.32 7.58
N LEU A 230 15.48 0.51 6.26
CA LEU A 230 16.61 0.76 5.35
C LEU A 230 17.41 2.01 5.72
N GLU A 231 16.75 2.97 6.35
CA GLU A 231 17.34 4.21 6.87
C GLU A 231 17.62 4.13 8.37
N ASN A 232 17.54 2.94 8.96
CA ASN A 232 17.68 2.69 10.40
C ASN A 232 16.62 3.43 11.26
N ILE A 233 15.44 3.70 10.69
CA ILE A 233 14.29 4.30 11.38
C ILE A 233 13.26 3.21 11.65
N PHE A 234 12.93 2.96 12.92
CA PHE A 234 11.98 1.92 13.31
C PHE A 234 11.16 2.33 14.55
N ASN A 235 9.96 1.78 14.66
CA ASN A 235 9.00 2.12 15.70
C ASN A 235 9.44 1.59 17.08
N GLN A 236 8.85 2.16 18.13
CA GLN A 236 9.07 1.73 19.51
C GLN A 236 8.74 0.23 19.68
N GLY A 237 9.60 -0.47 20.42
CA GLY A 237 9.47 -1.92 20.67
C GLY A 237 10.24 -2.79 19.66
N TRP A 238 10.65 -2.23 18.51
CA TRP A 238 11.62 -2.87 17.62
C TRP A 238 13.04 -2.47 18.01
N GLN A 239 13.97 -3.40 17.90
CA GLN A 239 15.39 -3.21 18.21
C GLN A 239 16.26 -4.10 17.32
N VAL A 240 17.58 -3.98 17.43
CA VAL A 240 18.51 -4.87 16.73
C VAL A 240 18.42 -6.27 17.33
N VAL A 241 18.64 -7.29 16.50
CA VAL A 241 18.35 -8.68 16.85
C VAL A 241 19.24 -9.17 17.99
N GLU A 242 20.49 -8.70 18.01
CA GLU A 242 21.53 -9.06 18.97
C GLU A 242 21.20 -8.63 20.41
N GLU A 243 20.26 -7.70 20.60
CA GLU A 243 19.82 -7.30 21.94
C GLU A 243 18.80 -8.28 22.55
N LEU A 244 18.11 -9.07 21.72
CA LEU A 244 17.08 -10.01 22.17
C LEU A 244 17.52 -11.47 22.06
N LEU A 245 18.35 -11.81 21.07
CA LEU A 245 18.75 -13.18 20.78
C LEU A 245 20.25 -13.39 20.96
N ASN A 246 20.60 -14.54 21.52
CA ASN A 246 21.99 -14.95 21.63
C ASN A 246 22.55 -15.37 20.26
N PRO A 247 23.85 -15.19 19.98
CA PRO A 247 24.46 -15.63 18.72
C PRO A 247 24.27 -17.12 18.41
N GLN A 248 24.06 -17.96 19.43
CA GLN A 248 23.78 -19.39 19.26
C GLN A 248 22.37 -19.68 18.73
N GLN A 249 21.41 -18.78 18.97
CA GLN A 249 20.05 -18.85 18.43
C GLN A 249 19.99 -18.27 17.01
N LEU A 250 20.91 -17.36 16.68
CA LEU A 250 21.04 -16.80 15.35
C LEU A 250 21.70 -17.82 14.44
N ILE A 251 20.87 -18.57 13.74
CA ILE A 251 21.35 -19.40 12.63
C ILE A 251 21.92 -18.45 11.56
N PRO A 252 23.13 -18.70 11.03
CA PRO A 252 23.69 -17.90 9.96
C PRO A 252 22.76 -17.92 8.74
N THR A 253 21.96 -16.88 8.56
CA THR A 253 21.22 -16.67 7.32
C THR A 253 22.21 -16.25 6.24
N THR A 254 22.10 -16.86 5.05
CA THR A 254 23.02 -16.73 3.91
C THR A 254 23.04 -15.36 3.23
N TRP A 255 22.42 -14.33 3.81
CA TRP A 255 22.29 -13.01 3.19
C TRP A 255 23.10 -11.97 3.98
N SER A 256 24.16 -11.44 3.36
CA SER A 256 25.06 -10.42 3.91
C SER A 256 24.45 -9.02 3.93
N ASP A 257 23.45 -8.75 3.08
CA ASP A 257 22.91 -7.41 2.80
C ASP A 257 21.41 -7.34 3.12
N GLN A 258 21.06 -7.61 4.38
CA GLN A 258 19.67 -7.60 4.85
C GLN A 258 19.56 -6.80 6.14
N ILE A 259 18.42 -6.16 6.35
CA ILE A 259 18.12 -5.49 7.61
C ILE A 259 17.18 -6.36 8.41
N LYS A 260 17.60 -6.68 9.63
CA LYS A 260 16.81 -7.42 10.61
C LYS A 260 16.45 -6.55 11.79
N ARG A 261 15.20 -6.59 12.22
CA ARG A 261 14.77 -6.04 13.51
C ARG A 261 13.99 -7.08 14.28
N ALA A 262 14.08 -7.01 15.60
CA ALA A 262 13.43 -7.93 16.50
C ALA A 262 12.52 -7.16 17.46
N LYS A 263 11.42 -7.80 17.85
CA LYS A 263 10.49 -7.33 18.88
C LYS A 263 10.25 -8.45 19.88
N LEU A 264 10.34 -8.13 21.16
CA LEU A 264 9.98 -9.04 22.24
C LEU A 264 8.46 -9.05 22.40
N ILE A 265 7.86 -10.24 22.34
CA ILE A 265 6.43 -10.45 22.56
C ILE A 265 6.25 -11.13 23.92
N THR A 266 5.56 -10.44 24.83
CA THR A 266 5.34 -10.88 26.22
C THR A 266 3.90 -11.29 26.51
N ASP A 267 2.98 -11.07 25.58
CA ASP A 267 1.54 -11.26 25.79
C ASP A 267 1.09 -12.71 25.62
N LEU A 268 2.01 -13.59 25.20
CA LEU A 268 1.82 -15.03 25.05
C LEU A 268 2.16 -15.78 26.34
N THR A 269 1.89 -17.10 26.39
CA THR A 269 2.20 -17.89 27.60
C THR A 269 3.70 -18.02 27.85
N GLN A 270 4.48 -17.96 26.77
CA GLN A 270 5.93 -17.90 26.77
C GLN A 270 6.41 -16.64 26.03
N GLN A 271 7.45 -16.00 26.56
CA GLN A 271 8.11 -14.92 25.86
C GLN A 271 8.81 -15.42 24.59
N ILE A 272 8.51 -14.77 23.48
CA ILE A 272 9.11 -15.06 22.18
C ILE A 272 9.67 -13.78 21.56
N VAL A 273 10.56 -13.95 20.60
CA VAL A 273 11.15 -12.88 19.81
C VAL A 273 10.65 -13.03 18.38
N LEU A 274 9.93 -12.01 17.90
CA LEU A 274 9.56 -11.88 16.50
C LEU A 274 10.67 -11.14 15.77
N VAL A 275 11.23 -11.76 14.73
CA VAL A 275 12.27 -11.16 13.89
C VAL A 275 11.70 -10.95 12.49
N ILE A 276 11.87 -9.74 11.97
CA ILE A 276 11.52 -9.39 10.61
C ILE A 276 12.78 -9.00 9.86
N THR A 277 12.93 -9.58 8.68
CA THR A 277 14.02 -9.35 7.75
C THR A 277 13.45 -8.70 6.50
N ILE A 278 14.03 -7.57 6.09
CA ILE A 278 13.74 -6.93 4.80
C ILE A 278 15.01 -6.88 3.94
N ARG A 279 14.84 -7.20 2.66
CA ARG A 279 15.89 -7.10 1.64
C ARG A 279 15.33 -6.55 0.33
N GLU A 280 15.97 -5.51 -0.19
CA GLU A 280 15.73 -5.04 -1.57
C GLU A 280 16.29 -6.03 -2.59
N ARG A 281 15.55 -6.27 -3.68
CA ARG A 281 16.06 -7.05 -4.81
C ARG A 281 16.79 -6.15 -5.80
N GLU A 282 18.00 -6.53 -6.18
CA GLU A 282 18.82 -5.80 -7.16
C GLU A 282 18.15 -5.64 -8.54
N THR A 283 17.28 -6.58 -8.91
CA THR A 283 16.73 -6.69 -10.27
C THR A 283 15.22 -6.43 -10.37
N SER A 284 14.56 -6.07 -9.27
CA SER A 284 13.12 -5.80 -9.25
C SER A 284 12.75 -4.82 -8.14
N PRO A 285 11.70 -3.99 -8.30
CA PRO A 285 11.21 -3.09 -7.24
C PRO A 285 10.49 -3.83 -6.09
N GLN A 286 10.79 -5.12 -5.91
CA GLN A 286 10.19 -6.00 -4.90
C GLN A 286 11.12 -6.19 -3.72
N PHE A 287 10.50 -6.35 -2.56
CA PHE A 287 11.16 -6.65 -1.30
C PHE A 287 10.98 -8.12 -0.98
N ASN A 288 12.05 -8.75 -0.50
CA ASN A 288 11.96 -10.06 0.14
C ASN A 288 11.80 -9.87 1.64
N ILE A 289 10.73 -10.44 2.19
CA ILE A 289 10.42 -10.37 3.61
C ILE A 289 10.55 -11.76 4.22
N GLY A 290 11.36 -11.84 5.27
CA GLY A 290 11.47 -13.00 6.14
C GLY A 290 10.87 -12.69 7.50
N ILE A 291 10.04 -13.60 8.01
CA ILE A 291 9.46 -13.55 9.35
C ILE A 291 9.96 -14.79 10.08
N GLU A 292 10.61 -14.60 11.21
CA GLU A 292 11.15 -15.66 12.05
C GLU A 292 10.64 -15.46 13.48
N VAL A 293 10.35 -16.54 14.19
CA VAL A 293 9.90 -16.49 15.59
C VAL A 293 10.78 -17.40 16.42
N TYR A 294 11.40 -16.87 17.47
CA TYR A 294 12.33 -17.56 18.35
C TYR A 294 11.85 -17.56 19.80
N PRO A 295 12.20 -18.56 20.63
CA PRO A 295 12.03 -18.46 22.07
C PRO A 295 13.02 -17.44 22.67
N LYS A 296 12.60 -16.60 23.63
CA LYS A 296 13.50 -15.60 24.24
C LYS A 296 14.52 -16.23 25.19
N ASP A 297 14.05 -17.07 26.12
CA ASP A 297 14.88 -17.66 27.19
C ASP A 297 14.67 -19.18 27.34
N GLN A 298 14.03 -19.82 26.35
CA GLN A 298 13.80 -21.26 26.30
C GLN A 298 14.52 -21.88 25.09
N GLN A 299 14.67 -23.21 25.08
CA GLN A 299 15.28 -23.93 23.96
C GLN A 299 14.32 -24.15 22.79
N ALA A 300 13.02 -24.12 23.05
CA ALA A 300 11.98 -24.39 22.07
C ALA A 300 10.83 -23.40 22.18
N LEU A 301 10.12 -23.22 21.06
CA LEU A 301 8.84 -22.55 21.01
C LEU A 301 7.76 -23.40 21.69
N PRO A 302 6.69 -22.76 22.18
CA PRO A 302 5.50 -23.48 22.61
C PRO A 302 4.95 -24.37 21.49
N LYS A 303 4.55 -25.58 21.86
CA LYS A 303 3.90 -26.50 20.95
C LYS A 303 2.62 -25.85 20.40
N ASP A 304 2.38 -26.02 19.10
CA ASP A 304 1.22 -25.51 18.38
C ASP A 304 1.16 -23.97 18.27
N LEU A 305 2.22 -23.24 18.67
CA LEU A 305 2.37 -21.82 18.37
C LEU A 305 2.27 -21.62 16.86
N THR A 306 1.30 -20.83 16.43
CA THR A 306 1.01 -20.62 15.02
C THR A 306 1.40 -19.21 14.61
N LEU A 307 2.27 -19.11 13.62
CA LEU A 307 2.61 -17.89 12.89
C LEU A 307 1.76 -17.83 11.62
N GLN A 308 1.06 -16.73 11.40
CA GLN A 308 0.31 -16.44 10.18
C GLN A 308 0.73 -15.10 9.61
N MET A 309 0.92 -15.05 8.29
CA MET A 309 0.95 -13.80 7.55
C MET A 309 -0.40 -13.65 6.84
N LEU A 310 -1.07 -12.54 7.11
CA LEU A 310 -2.34 -12.19 6.52
C LEU A 310 -2.17 -11.01 5.55
N THR A 311 -3.00 -10.97 4.51
CA THR A 311 -3.15 -9.77 3.69
C THR A 311 -3.85 -8.64 4.48
N ASP A 312 -3.92 -7.44 3.92
CA ASP A 312 -4.65 -6.32 4.54
C ASP A 312 -6.15 -6.63 4.73
N GLU A 313 -6.71 -7.55 3.93
CA GLU A 313 -8.07 -8.05 4.06
C GLU A 313 -8.26 -9.14 5.13
N GLU A 314 -7.20 -9.45 5.89
CA GLU A 314 -7.09 -10.54 6.86
C GLU A 314 -7.25 -11.96 6.29
N ASN A 315 -6.97 -12.14 5.00
CA ASN A 315 -6.90 -13.48 4.42
C ASN A 315 -5.56 -14.11 4.75
N ILE A 316 -5.55 -15.37 5.18
CA ILE A 316 -4.31 -16.10 5.43
C ILE A 316 -3.58 -16.29 4.10
N SER A 317 -2.39 -15.72 4.00
CA SER A 317 -1.51 -15.89 2.84
C SER A 317 -0.45 -16.95 3.11
N LEU A 318 0.17 -16.93 4.30
CA LEU A 318 1.15 -17.92 4.74
C LEU A 318 0.93 -18.32 6.18
N GLN A 319 1.37 -19.53 6.53
CA GLN A 319 1.27 -20.07 7.88
C GLN A 319 2.43 -21.02 8.19
N ALA A 320 2.93 -20.95 9.42
CA ALA A 320 3.83 -21.93 10.03
C ALA A 320 3.32 -22.30 11.43
N ILE A 321 3.52 -23.54 11.85
CA ILE A 321 3.10 -24.05 13.16
C ILE A 321 4.31 -24.68 13.83
N ALA A 322 4.57 -24.30 15.09
CA ALA A 322 5.64 -24.86 15.88
C ALA A 322 5.33 -26.31 16.27
N LEU A 323 6.20 -27.22 15.82
CA LEU A 323 6.18 -28.61 16.26
C LEU A 323 6.81 -28.73 17.65
N GLU A 324 6.70 -29.93 18.23
CA GLU A 324 7.35 -30.23 19.51
C GLU A 324 8.87 -30.01 19.42
N ASN A 325 9.42 -29.29 20.40
CA ASN A 325 10.82 -28.87 20.47
C ASN A 325 11.33 -28.01 19.29
N ALA A 326 10.44 -27.34 18.54
CA ALA A 326 10.84 -26.48 17.45
C ALA A 326 11.69 -25.29 17.96
N PRO A 327 12.93 -25.10 17.50
CA PRO A 327 13.78 -24.00 17.95
C PRO A 327 13.36 -22.64 17.38
N TYR A 328 12.66 -22.64 16.24
CA TYR A 328 12.04 -21.48 15.62
C TYR A 328 11.01 -21.93 14.57
N ILE A 329 10.21 -20.99 14.07
CA ILE A 329 9.38 -21.14 12.86
C ILE A 329 9.61 -19.94 11.95
N GLU A 330 9.40 -20.11 10.65
CA GLU A 330 9.62 -19.05 9.66
C GLU A 330 8.55 -19.01 8.55
N CYS A 331 8.41 -17.84 7.94
CA CYS A 331 7.67 -17.59 6.71
C CYS A 331 8.46 -16.62 5.83
N ARG A 332 8.43 -16.81 4.51
CA ARG A 332 9.11 -15.91 3.56
C ARG A 332 8.21 -15.63 2.37
N PHE A 333 8.22 -14.38 1.91
CA PHE A 333 7.45 -13.95 0.74
C PHE A 333 8.12 -12.77 0.04
N ASN A 334 7.60 -12.44 -1.13
CA ASN A 334 7.96 -11.20 -1.83
C ASN A 334 6.73 -10.28 -1.83
N CYS A 335 7.00 -8.98 -1.84
CA CYS A 335 5.97 -7.94 -1.84
C CYS A 335 6.45 -6.73 -2.65
N ASP A 336 5.49 -5.98 -3.17
CA ASP A 336 5.71 -4.73 -3.87
C ASP A 336 5.68 -3.54 -2.89
N TYR A 337 6.18 -2.39 -3.31
CA TYR A 337 6.07 -1.15 -2.55
C TYR A 337 4.59 -0.81 -2.26
N GLU A 338 4.30 -0.28 -1.07
CA GLU A 338 2.93 -0.01 -0.55
C GLU A 338 2.11 -1.27 -0.18
N ASP A 339 2.63 -2.48 -0.37
CA ASP A 339 1.96 -3.69 0.11
C ASP A 339 1.78 -3.64 1.64
N LYS A 340 0.65 -4.20 2.07
CA LYS A 340 0.24 -4.24 3.47
C LYS A 340 0.00 -5.67 3.90
N PHE A 341 0.51 -6.01 5.07
CA PHE A 341 0.31 -7.33 5.65
C PHE A 341 0.28 -7.26 7.17
N ILE A 342 -0.25 -8.33 7.76
CA ILE A 342 -0.42 -8.48 9.19
C ILE A 342 0.29 -9.76 9.60
N ILE A 343 1.15 -9.67 10.62
CA ILE A 343 1.69 -10.85 11.29
C ILE A 343 0.81 -11.17 12.47
N LYS A 344 0.28 -12.39 12.51
CA LYS A 344 -0.56 -12.88 13.58
C LYS A 344 0.11 -14.09 14.24
N LEU A 345 0.27 -14.02 15.55
CA LEU A 345 0.78 -15.09 16.40
C LEU A 345 -0.38 -15.63 17.24
N ILE A 346 -0.54 -16.95 17.28
CA ILE A 346 -1.63 -17.60 18.00
C ILE A 346 -1.08 -18.72 18.88
N GLU A 347 -1.35 -18.65 20.18
CA GLU A 347 -0.98 -19.67 21.16
C GLU A 347 -2.13 -19.87 22.15
N SER A 348 -2.63 -21.10 22.28
CA SER A 348 -3.69 -21.42 23.27
C SER A 348 -4.91 -20.48 23.23
N GLY A 349 -5.25 -19.94 22.06
CA GLY A 349 -6.34 -18.99 21.86
C GLY A 349 -5.99 -17.51 22.13
N ILE A 350 -4.81 -17.22 22.64
CA ILE A 350 -4.26 -15.87 22.74
C ILE A 350 -3.74 -15.45 21.37
N GLU A 351 -4.06 -14.23 20.95
CA GLU A 351 -3.66 -13.69 19.65
C GLU A 351 -2.85 -12.39 19.83
N VAL A 352 -1.69 -12.32 19.18
CA VAL A 352 -0.90 -11.09 19.05
C VAL A 352 -0.80 -10.71 17.57
N ARG A 353 -0.91 -9.42 17.27
CA ARG A 353 -0.86 -8.90 15.89
C ARG A 353 0.15 -7.77 15.75
N GLU A 354 0.88 -7.79 14.65
CA GLU A 354 1.76 -6.70 14.22
C GLU A 354 1.39 -6.30 12.79
N TYR A 355 1.31 -5.00 12.55
CA TYR A 355 0.86 -4.45 11.27
C TYR A 355 2.05 -3.85 10.52
N PHE A 356 2.12 -4.11 9.22
CA PHE A 356 3.23 -3.67 8.40
C PHE A 356 2.75 -2.99 7.11
N THR A 357 3.61 -2.14 6.59
CA THR A 357 3.53 -1.58 5.23
C THR A 357 4.94 -1.58 4.66
N ILE A 358 5.06 -1.94 3.39
CA ILE A 358 6.32 -1.89 2.65
C ILE A 358 6.61 -0.46 2.25
#